data_AF-A0A646HEJ3-F1
#
_entry.id   AF-A0A646HEJ3-F1
#
_cell.length_a   1.000
_cell.length_b   1.000
_cell.length_c   1.000
_cell.angle_alpha   90.00
_cell.angle_beta   90.00
_cell.angle_gamma   90.00
#
_symmetry.space_group_name_H-M   'P 1'
#
loop_
_entity.id
_entity.type
_entity.pdbx_description
1 polymer ?
#
loop_
_entity_poly.entity_id
_entity_poly.type
_entity_poly.pdbx_seq_one_letter_code
_entity_poly.pdbx_strand_id
1 'polypeptide(L)'
;MKRNIIKSILIVVAIILAIGSILYYKNTVIDPPKQFVFENPHNKALCKEINLLTSDSLEIQYAEVLYMINRDEFEKLVGRDTLDLRIEDALIKYIPLFISRCNSSFAASVWNTPEWSHNFIKNRIYQLKHFEKSTGNLVVEPNSKYIKQLDDVLKVIDNYDNAWQLAYSTDYENLEITKKRVKQAGEYLNDDKLKNCVALVQKLKELPSAIQASHLAYLKRNSKLYCGGIKGYNTYLSALKNILNNKIPEYVSYYGNSDETNEIRRDLLDEQYTLLNSFVTYVLNKYNFNDYNAYSEFNTKVYNYISTYLGNSAQKEELKKRLIDGSLGQDEFYN
;
A
#
# COMPACT_ATOMS: atom_id res chain seq x y z
N MET A 1 33.09 -84.65 -42.12
CA MET A 1 32.75 -84.61 -40.67
C MET A 1 32.46 -86.04 -40.21
N LYS A 2 33.20 -86.58 -39.21
CA LYS A 2 33.09 -88.00 -38.83
C LYS A 2 31.66 -88.32 -38.34
N ARG A 3 31.07 -89.44 -38.80
CA ARG A 3 29.69 -89.88 -38.51
C ARG A 3 29.33 -89.86 -37.01
N ASN A 4 30.32 -90.06 -36.14
CA ASN A 4 30.15 -90.03 -34.68
C ASN A 4 29.93 -88.60 -34.15
N ILE A 5 30.55 -87.59 -34.76
CA ILE A 5 30.38 -86.18 -34.38
C ILE A 5 28.96 -85.70 -34.70
N ILE A 6 28.41 -86.10 -35.85
CA ILE A 6 27.03 -85.76 -36.25
C ILE A 6 26.00 -86.38 -35.28
N LYS A 7 26.21 -87.65 -34.88
CA LYS A 7 25.34 -88.32 -33.90
C LYS A 7 25.39 -87.65 -32.52
N SER A 8 26.58 -87.27 -32.05
CA SER A 8 26.74 -86.55 -30.78
C SER A 8 26.04 -85.19 -30.79
N ILE A 9 26.14 -84.42 -31.88
CA ILE A 9 25.44 -83.13 -32.02
C ILE A 9 23.93 -83.32 -32.01
N LEU A 10 23.41 -84.32 -32.72
CA LEU A 10 21.97 -84.61 -32.79
C LEU A 10 21.39 -84.97 -31.42
N ILE A 11 22.12 -85.75 -30.61
CA ILE A 11 21.71 -86.10 -29.25
C ILE A 11 21.72 -84.87 -28.34
N VAL A 12 22.74 -84.03 -28.42
CA VAL A 12 22.82 -82.79 -27.62
C VAL A 12 21.68 -81.84 -27.96
N VAL A 13 21.36 -81.66 -29.26
CA VAL A 13 20.23 -80.83 -29.70
C VAL A 13 18.90 -81.38 -29.20
N ALA A 14 18.70 -82.70 -29.26
CA ALA A 14 17.47 -83.33 -28.77
C ALA A 14 17.28 -83.13 -27.25
N ILE A 15 18.35 -83.22 -26.47
CA ILE A 15 18.31 -82.98 -25.02
C ILE A 15 17.97 -81.51 -24.72
N ILE A 16 18.58 -80.56 -25.44
CA ILE A 16 18.29 -79.13 -25.28
C ILE A 16 16.82 -78.83 -25.63
N LEU A 17 16.30 -79.40 -26.71
CA LEU A 17 14.90 -79.24 -27.10
C LEU A 17 13.95 -79.83 -26.06
N ALA A 18 14.26 -81.00 -25.51
CA ALA A 18 13.44 -81.63 -24.47
C ALA A 18 13.39 -80.79 -23.19
N ILE A 19 14.55 -80.30 -22.73
CA ILE A 19 14.65 -79.42 -21.55
C ILE A 19 13.93 -78.10 -21.81
N GLY A 20 14.11 -77.50 -22.99
CA GLY A 20 13.44 -76.26 -23.39
C GLY A 20 11.92 -76.39 -23.43
N SER A 21 11.42 -77.51 -23.96
CA SER A 21 9.98 -77.82 -24.02
C SER A 21 9.35 -77.93 -22.63
N ILE A 22 10.04 -78.60 -21.70
CA ILE A 22 9.57 -78.77 -20.32
C ILE A 22 9.59 -77.43 -19.57
N LEU A 23 10.63 -76.62 -19.75
CA LEU A 23 10.72 -75.29 -19.14
C LEU A 23 9.67 -74.33 -19.70
N TYR A 24 9.39 -74.39 -21.00
CA TYR A 24 8.32 -73.60 -21.63
C TYR A 24 6.96 -73.99 -21.08
N TYR A 25 6.62 -75.28 -21.09
CA TYR A 25 5.35 -75.79 -20.56
C TYR A 25 5.16 -75.46 -19.08
N LYS A 26 6.23 -75.57 -18.28
CA LYS A 26 6.21 -75.16 -16.88
C LYS A 26 5.88 -73.66 -16.74
N ASN A 27 6.59 -72.79 -17.45
CA ASN A 27 6.42 -71.33 -17.33
C ASN A 27 5.08 -70.81 -17.88
N THR A 28 4.45 -71.51 -18.84
CA THR A 28 3.24 -70.99 -19.51
C THR A 28 1.94 -71.70 -19.11
N VAL A 29 2.00 -72.94 -18.61
CA VAL A 29 0.80 -73.75 -18.29
C VAL A 29 0.70 -74.11 -16.81
N ILE A 30 1.83 -74.39 -16.15
CA ILE A 30 1.84 -74.89 -14.77
C ILE A 30 2.06 -73.78 -13.75
N ASP A 31 3.04 -72.91 -14.01
CA ASP A 31 3.31 -71.79 -13.11
C ASP A 31 2.12 -70.82 -13.19
N PRO A 32 1.50 -70.46 -12.04
CA PRO A 32 0.47 -69.44 -12.04
C PRO A 32 1.04 -68.17 -12.69
N PRO A 33 0.25 -67.42 -13.49
CA PRO A 33 0.73 -66.22 -14.14
C PRO A 33 1.43 -65.36 -13.10
N LYS A 34 2.69 -64.96 -13.40
CA LYS A 34 3.47 -64.07 -12.55
C LYS A 34 2.52 -62.96 -12.10
N GLN A 35 2.36 -62.79 -10.78
CA GLN A 35 1.45 -61.80 -10.20
C GLN A 35 1.58 -60.50 -10.98
N PHE A 36 0.53 -60.14 -11.73
CA PHE A 36 0.47 -58.83 -12.36
C PHE A 36 0.61 -57.83 -11.22
N VAL A 37 1.66 -56.99 -11.27
CA VAL A 37 1.71 -55.81 -10.42
C VAL A 37 0.64 -54.88 -10.96
N PHE A 38 -0.59 -55.05 -10.48
CA PHE A 38 -1.70 -54.19 -10.83
C PHE A 38 -1.43 -52.82 -10.22
N GLU A 39 -0.92 -51.91 -11.05
CA GLU A 39 -0.84 -50.50 -10.70
C GLU A 39 -2.28 -49.98 -10.57
N ASN A 40 -2.59 -49.37 -9.42
CA ASN A 40 -3.93 -48.86 -9.15
C ASN A 40 -4.32 -47.81 -10.21
N PRO A 41 -5.42 -48.02 -10.98
CA PRO A 41 -5.79 -47.14 -12.08
C PRO A 41 -6.15 -45.71 -11.64
N HIS A 42 -6.68 -45.54 -10.42
CA HIS A 42 -6.97 -44.23 -9.84
C HIS A 42 -5.68 -43.48 -9.49
N ASN A 43 -4.71 -44.18 -8.89
CA ASN A 43 -3.38 -43.61 -8.64
C ASN A 43 -2.69 -43.18 -9.95
N LYS A 44 -2.80 -43.99 -11.01
CA LYS A 44 -2.26 -43.67 -12.32
C LYS A 44 -2.94 -42.45 -12.96
N ALA A 45 -4.26 -42.34 -12.83
CA ALA A 45 -5.02 -41.18 -13.28
C ALA A 45 -4.59 -39.91 -12.52
N LEU A 46 -4.46 -39.97 -11.19
CA LEU A 46 -3.95 -38.89 -10.36
C LEU A 46 -2.55 -38.42 -10.81
N CYS A 47 -1.61 -39.35 -11.01
CA CYS A 47 -0.28 -39.02 -11.53
C CYS A 47 -0.36 -38.30 -12.87
N LYS A 48 -1.25 -38.73 -13.77
CA LYS A 48 -1.44 -38.09 -15.07
C LYS A 48 -1.93 -36.65 -14.91
N GLU A 49 -2.96 -36.41 -14.10
CA GLU A 49 -3.52 -35.06 -13.91
C GLU A 49 -2.54 -34.11 -13.22
N ILE A 50 -1.80 -34.58 -12.20
CA ILE A 50 -0.70 -33.81 -11.60
C ILE A 50 0.33 -33.44 -12.69
N ASN A 51 0.65 -34.37 -13.59
CA ASN A 51 1.56 -34.12 -14.69
C ASN A 51 1.02 -33.15 -15.76
N LEU A 52 -0.28 -32.88 -15.79
CA LEU A 52 -0.90 -31.91 -16.68
C LEU A 52 -1.01 -30.49 -16.09
N LEU A 53 -0.64 -30.28 -14.81
CA LEU A 53 -0.59 -28.93 -14.23
C LEU A 53 0.29 -27.98 -15.06
N THR A 54 -0.31 -26.87 -15.48
CA THR A 54 0.27 -25.82 -16.33
C THR A 54 -0.15 -24.43 -15.84
N SER A 55 0.48 -23.37 -16.34
CA SER A 55 0.17 -21.98 -15.94
C SER A 55 -1.22 -21.50 -16.36
N ASP A 56 -1.70 -21.94 -17.52
CA ASP A 56 -2.81 -21.27 -18.22
C ASP A 56 -4.19 -21.60 -17.63
N SER A 57 -4.29 -22.71 -16.90
CA SER A 57 -5.51 -23.13 -16.21
C SER A 57 -5.20 -23.71 -14.83
N LEU A 58 -4.14 -23.20 -14.20
CA LEU A 58 -3.55 -23.74 -12.97
C LEU A 58 -4.60 -24.01 -11.88
N GLU A 59 -5.48 -23.05 -11.61
CA GLU A 59 -6.47 -23.16 -10.54
C GLU A 59 -7.55 -24.19 -10.82
N ILE A 60 -8.01 -24.28 -12.07
CA ILE A 60 -9.02 -25.25 -12.50
C ILE A 60 -8.42 -26.66 -12.41
N GLN A 61 -7.23 -26.84 -12.97
CA GLN A 61 -6.52 -28.13 -12.96
C GLN A 61 -6.17 -28.56 -11.53
N TYR A 62 -5.74 -27.64 -10.67
CA TYR A 62 -5.44 -27.94 -9.28
C TYR A 62 -6.70 -28.30 -8.49
N ALA A 63 -7.82 -27.60 -8.72
CA ALA A 63 -9.10 -27.95 -8.10
C ALA A 63 -9.58 -29.36 -8.53
N GLU A 64 -9.36 -29.74 -9.80
CA GLU A 64 -9.66 -31.09 -10.29
C GLU A 64 -8.79 -32.16 -9.61
N VAL A 65 -7.48 -31.91 -9.44
CA VAL A 65 -6.58 -32.80 -8.70
C VAL A 65 -7.06 -32.97 -7.25
N LEU A 66 -7.38 -31.87 -6.55
CA LEU A 66 -7.90 -31.94 -5.17
C LEU A 66 -9.23 -32.69 -5.09
N TYR A 67 -10.13 -32.49 -6.06
CA TYR A 67 -11.39 -33.22 -6.15
C TYR A 67 -11.15 -34.73 -6.31
N MET A 68 -10.24 -35.13 -7.21
CA MET A 68 -9.90 -36.54 -7.40
C MET A 68 -9.30 -37.16 -6.14
N ILE A 69 -8.41 -36.45 -5.45
CA ILE A 69 -7.81 -36.90 -4.18
C ILE A 69 -8.91 -37.13 -3.13
N ASN A 70 -9.81 -36.17 -2.95
CA ASN A 70 -10.90 -36.27 -1.98
C ASN A 70 -11.88 -37.40 -2.32
N ARG A 71 -12.24 -37.55 -3.60
CA ARG A 71 -13.09 -38.66 -4.08
C ARG A 71 -12.43 -40.00 -3.79
N ASP A 72 -11.16 -40.15 -4.18
CA ASP A 72 -10.42 -41.40 -4.05
C ASP A 72 -10.17 -41.77 -2.57
N GLU A 73 -10.05 -40.78 -1.68
CA GLU A 73 -10.04 -40.99 -0.23
C GLU A 73 -11.41 -41.48 0.28
N PHE A 74 -12.48 -40.76 -0.04
CA PHE A 74 -13.83 -41.04 0.43
C PHE A 74 -14.33 -42.42 -0.01
N GLU A 75 -14.12 -42.75 -1.28
CA GLU A 75 -14.50 -44.03 -1.88
C GLU A 75 -13.49 -45.15 -1.56
N LYS A 76 -12.40 -44.84 -0.85
CA LYS A 76 -11.31 -45.78 -0.49
C LYS A 76 -10.68 -46.46 -1.70
N LEU A 77 -10.58 -45.74 -2.80
CA LEU A 77 -10.04 -46.22 -4.08
C LEU A 77 -8.52 -46.26 -4.08
N VAL A 78 -7.88 -45.43 -3.26
CA VAL A 78 -6.42 -45.33 -3.10
C VAL A 78 -6.08 -45.32 -1.61
N GLY A 79 -4.99 -45.97 -1.20
CA GLY A 79 -4.54 -45.98 0.19
C GLY A 79 -4.05 -44.59 0.64
N ARG A 80 -4.28 -44.23 1.91
CA ARG A 80 -3.93 -42.90 2.46
C ARG A 80 -2.47 -42.53 2.26
N ASP A 81 -1.53 -43.44 2.52
CA ASP A 81 -0.10 -43.18 2.32
C ASP A 81 0.21 -42.81 0.86
N THR A 82 -0.50 -43.43 -0.10
CA THR A 82 -0.35 -43.08 -1.52
C THR A 82 -0.97 -41.73 -1.83
N LEU A 83 -2.12 -41.40 -1.23
CA LEU A 83 -2.75 -40.09 -1.40
C LEU A 83 -1.90 -38.95 -0.81
N ASP A 84 -1.32 -39.14 0.38
CA ASP A 84 -0.38 -38.19 0.98
C ASP A 84 0.81 -37.91 0.05
N LEU A 85 1.38 -38.94 -0.58
CA LEU A 85 2.42 -38.79 -1.60
C LEU A 85 1.93 -38.02 -2.84
N ARG A 86 0.67 -38.22 -3.28
CA ARG A 86 0.11 -37.47 -4.42
C ARG A 86 -0.18 -36.03 -4.10
N ILE A 87 -0.57 -35.72 -2.86
CA ILE A 87 -0.69 -34.35 -2.38
C ILE A 87 0.68 -33.65 -2.42
N GLU A 88 1.74 -34.34 -1.95
CA GLU A 88 3.11 -33.85 -2.05
C GLU A 88 3.52 -33.58 -3.50
N ASP A 89 3.32 -34.54 -4.40
CA ASP A 89 3.64 -34.41 -5.83
C ASP A 89 2.90 -33.21 -6.47
N ALA A 90 1.61 -33.06 -6.15
CA ALA A 90 0.78 -31.96 -6.63
C ALA A 90 1.31 -30.60 -6.15
N LEU A 91 1.64 -30.47 -4.86
CA LEU A 91 2.14 -29.22 -4.28
C LEU A 91 3.54 -28.86 -4.78
N ILE A 92 4.44 -29.84 -4.95
CA ILE A 92 5.78 -29.63 -5.52
C ILE A 92 5.70 -28.99 -6.91
N LYS A 93 4.68 -29.36 -7.69
CA LYS A 93 4.48 -28.80 -9.04
C LYS A 93 3.65 -27.51 -9.05
N TYR A 94 2.62 -27.45 -8.22
CA TYR A 94 1.69 -26.34 -8.15
C TYR A 94 2.37 -25.07 -7.59
N ILE A 95 3.12 -25.17 -6.48
CA ILE A 95 3.68 -23.99 -5.80
C ILE A 95 4.58 -23.16 -6.72
N PRO A 96 5.54 -23.74 -7.49
CA PRO A 96 6.34 -22.99 -8.44
C PRO A 96 5.51 -22.29 -9.54
N LEU A 97 4.48 -22.98 -10.07
CA LEU A 97 3.60 -22.42 -11.10
C LEU A 97 2.79 -21.24 -10.55
N PHE A 98 2.26 -21.39 -9.33
CA PHE A 98 1.53 -20.35 -8.61
C PHE A 98 2.41 -19.11 -8.37
N ILE A 99 3.62 -19.30 -7.84
CA ILE A 99 4.58 -18.20 -7.61
C ILE A 99 4.95 -17.51 -8.94
N SER A 100 5.17 -18.29 -10.00
CA SER A 100 5.46 -17.74 -11.34
C SER A 100 4.30 -16.88 -11.85
N ARG A 101 3.07 -17.33 -11.65
CA ARG A 101 1.86 -16.59 -12.02
C ARG A 101 1.71 -15.30 -11.21
N CYS A 102 1.91 -15.36 -9.89
CA CYS A 102 1.94 -14.16 -9.03
C CYS A 102 2.99 -13.15 -9.51
N ASN A 103 4.22 -13.59 -9.78
CA ASN A 103 5.28 -12.71 -10.30
C ASN A 103 4.95 -12.11 -11.67
N SER A 104 4.26 -12.85 -12.52
CA SER A 104 3.79 -12.34 -13.82
C SER A 104 2.72 -11.27 -13.64
N SER A 105 1.77 -11.47 -12.73
CA SER A 105 0.83 -10.42 -12.32
C SER A 105 1.57 -9.21 -11.77
N PHE A 106 2.62 -9.42 -10.99
CA PHE A 106 3.41 -8.33 -10.43
C PHE A 106 4.13 -7.49 -11.49
N ALA A 107 4.52 -8.10 -12.59
CA ALA A 107 5.12 -7.40 -13.73
C ALA A 107 4.09 -6.65 -14.60
N ALA A 108 2.80 -6.92 -14.43
CA ALA A 108 1.74 -6.35 -15.27
C ALA A 108 1.34 -4.94 -14.84
N SER A 109 0.68 -4.22 -15.77
CA SER A 109 0.14 -2.88 -15.52
C SER A 109 -1.07 -2.87 -14.58
N VAL A 110 -1.78 -3.99 -14.50
CA VAL A 110 -2.97 -4.20 -13.67
C VAL A 110 -2.75 -5.46 -12.84
N TRP A 111 -2.79 -5.32 -11.52
CA TRP A 111 -2.55 -6.42 -10.58
C TRP A 111 -3.83 -7.10 -10.13
N ASN A 112 -4.73 -6.33 -9.50
CA ASN A 112 -5.90 -6.86 -8.82
C ASN A 112 -7.03 -7.15 -9.82
N THR A 113 -6.93 -8.31 -10.47
CA THR A 113 -7.98 -8.86 -11.33
C THR A 113 -8.95 -9.71 -10.51
N PRO A 114 -10.21 -9.89 -10.94
CA PRO A 114 -11.17 -10.73 -10.21
C PRO A 114 -10.65 -12.15 -9.95
N GLU A 115 -9.95 -12.73 -10.93
CA GLU A 115 -9.46 -14.11 -10.88
C GLU A 115 -8.21 -14.27 -9.99
N TRP A 116 -7.37 -13.23 -9.92
CA TRP A 116 -6.12 -13.22 -9.15
C TRP A 116 -6.10 -12.09 -8.11
N SER A 117 -7.21 -11.96 -7.39
CA SER A 117 -7.34 -10.92 -6.37
C SER A 117 -6.35 -11.11 -5.21
N HIS A 118 -6.05 -10.02 -4.51
CA HIS A 118 -5.13 -10.05 -3.36
C HIS A 118 -5.61 -11.01 -2.26
N ASN A 119 -6.92 -11.02 -2.01
CA ASN A 119 -7.54 -11.92 -1.05
C ASN A 119 -7.39 -13.38 -1.49
N PHE A 120 -7.61 -13.67 -2.78
CA PHE A 120 -7.40 -15.01 -3.32
C PHE A 120 -5.96 -15.48 -3.11
N ILE A 121 -4.97 -14.65 -3.48
CA ILE A 121 -3.54 -15.01 -3.34
C ILE A 121 -3.16 -15.23 -1.87
N LYS A 122 -3.58 -14.33 -0.96
CA LYS A 122 -3.32 -14.47 0.49
C LYS A 122 -3.92 -15.76 1.06
N ASN A 123 -5.18 -16.05 0.74
CA ASN A 123 -5.86 -17.26 1.20
C ASN A 123 -5.22 -18.52 0.63
N ARG A 124 -4.84 -18.50 -0.66
CA ARG A 124 -4.17 -19.63 -1.28
C ARG A 124 -2.80 -19.88 -0.66
N ILE A 125 -2.01 -18.84 -0.40
CA ILE A 125 -0.74 -18.99 0.32
C ILE A 125 -0.96 -19.58 1.71
N TYR A 126 -1.97 -19.10 2.45
CA TYR A 126 -2.32 -19.68 3.75
C TYR A 126 -2.62 -21.17 3.64
N GLN A 127 -3.45 -21.58 2.68
CA GLN A 127 -3.76 -23.00 2.45
C GLN A 127 -2.52 -23.83 2.14
N LEU A 128 -1.62 -23.35 1.27
CA LEU A 128 -0.40 -24.07 0.91
C LEU A 128 0.56 -24.25 2.09
N LYS A 129 0.63 -23.25 2.99
CA LYS A 129 1.48 -23.29 4.17
C LYS A 129 0.95 -24.20 5.28
N HIS A 130 -0.37 -24.43 5.32
CA HIS A 130 -1.05 -25.19 6.38
C HIS A 130 -1.68 -26.48 5.86
N PHE A 131 -1.29 -26.95 4.67
CA PHE A 131 -1.77 -28.22 4.16
C PHE A 131 -1.15 -29.35 4.98
N GLU A 132 -1.97 -30.20 5.58
CA GLU A 132 -1.56 -31.31 6.43
C GLU A 132 -1.72 -32.66 5.72
N LYS A 133 -0.80 -33.57 5.98
CA LYS A 133 -0.91 -35.00 5.64
C LYS A 133 -1.94 -35.66 6.55
N SER A 134 -2.36 -36.87 6.20
CA SER A 134 -3.22 -37.68 7.07
C SER A 134 -2.66 -37.96 8.47
N THR A 135 -1.34 -37.80 8.65
CA THR A 135 -0.62 -37.92 9.94
C THR A 135 -0.66 -36.65 10.81
N GLY A 136 -1.24 -35.55 10.32
CA GLY A 136 -1.25 -34.24 10.98
C GLY A 136 0.04 -33.43 10.80
N ASN A 137 1.04 -33.98 10.12
CA ASN A 137 2.25 -33.25 9.75
C ASN A 137 2.00 -32.36 8.53
N LEU A 138 2.60 -31.17 8.52
CA LEU A 138 2.55 -30.30 7.34
C LEU A 138 3.19 -30.97 6.12
N VAL A 139 2.57 -30.80 4.96
CA VAL A 139 3.09 -31.27 3.68
C VAL A 139 4.32 -30.46 3.25
N VAL A 140 4.24 -29.14 3.42
CA VAL A 140 5.36 -28.24 3.12
C VAL A 140 6.05 -27.87 4.44
N GLU A 141 7.31 -28.25 4.59
CA GLU A 141 8.05 -27.95 5.81
C GLU A 141 8.20 -26.43 6.03
N PRO A 142 8.02 -25.92 7.27
CA PRO A 142 8.09 -24.49 7.59
C PRO A 142 9.38 -23.79 7.14
N ASN A 143 10.51 -24.50 7.13
CA ASN A 143 11.81 -23.93 6.77
C ASN A 143 12.19 -24.14 5.29
N SER A 144 11.28 -24.69 4.48
CA SER A 144 11.53 -24.99 3.08
C SER A 144 11.71 -23.72 2.22
N LYS A 145 12.36 -23.89 1.08
CA LYS A 145 12.47 -22.82 0.06
C LYS A 145 11.09 -22.32 -0.39
N TYR A 146 10.11 -23.21 -0.49
CA TYR A 146 8.76 -22.86 -0.91
C TYR A 146 8.08 -21.89 0.05
N ILE A 147 8.19 -22.12 1.37
CA ILE A 147 7.62 -21.20 2.37
C ILE A 147 8.23 -19.80 2.22
N LYS A 148 9.57 -19.70 2.09
CA LYS A 148 10.24 -18.41 1.90
C LYS A 148 9.75 -17.69 0.64
N GLN A 149 9.59 -18.40 -0.48
CA GLN A 149 9.11 -17.80 -1.72
C GLN A 149 7.63 -17.37 -1.64
N LEU A 150 6.80 -18.13 -0.91
CA LEU A 150 5.41 -17.73 -0.65
C LEU A 150 5.35 -16.49 0.26
N ASP A 151 6.24 -16.39 1.25
CA ASP A 151 6.35 -15.21 2.13
C ASP A 151 6.85 -13.98 1.35
N ASP A 152 7.74 -14.16 0.38
CA ASP A 152 8.16 -13.08 -0.53
C ASP A 152 6.95 -12.56 -1.35
N VAL A 153 6.08 -13.45 -1.82
CA VAL A 153 4.84 -13.06 -2.52
C VAL A 153 3.91 -12.29 -1.59
N LEU A 154 3.71 -12.75 -0.35
CA LEU A 154 2.89 -12.03 0.65
C LEU A 154 3.44 -10.63 0.92
N LYS A 155 4.75 -10.50 1.11
CA LYS A 155 5.41 -9.22 1.36
C LYS A 155 5.19 -8.23 0.21
N VAL A 156 5.23 -8.71 -1.03
CA VAL A 156 4.97 -7.87 -2.21
C VAL A 156 3.52 -7.38 -2.21
N ILE A 157 2.56 -8.22 -1.85
CA ILE A 157 1.15 -7.82 -1.74
C ILE A 157 0.94 -6.82 -0.60
N ASP A 158 1.54 -7.06 0.57
CA ASP A 158 1.43 -6.13 1.70
C ASP A 158 2.07 -4.78 1.38
N ASN A 159 3.20 -4.77 0.67
CA ASN A 159 3.80 -3.53 0.16
C ASN A 159 2.86 -2.77 -0.79
N TYR A 160 2.17 -3.48 -1.69
CA TYR A 160 1.17 -2.87 -2.57
C TYR A 160 0.01 -2.27 -1.77
N ASP A 161 -0.55 -3.02 -0.81
CA ASP A 161 -1.67 -2.57 0.00
C ASP A 161 -1.28 -1.32 0.83
N ASN A 162 -0.08 -1.33 1.43
CA ASN A 162 0.49 -0.19 2.14
C ASN A 162 0.73 1.02 1.22
N ALA A 163 1.19 0.80 -0.01
CA ALA A 163 1.40 1.86 -0.99
C ALA A 163 0.08 2.52 -1.38
N TRP A 164 -1.01 1.75 -1.55
CA TRP A 164 -2.34 2.31 -1.78
C TRP A 164 -2.86 3.12 -0.59
N GLN A 165 -2.72 2.61 0.63
CA GLN A 165 -3.10 3.35 1.84
C GLN A 165 -2.35 4.69 1.93
N LEU A 166 -1.05 4.68 1.64
CA LEU A 166 -0.24 5.89 1.57
C LEU A 166 -0.72 6.84 0.47
N ALA A 167 -1.01 6.33 -0.73
CA ALA A 167 -1.46 7.14 -1.86
C ALA A 167 -2.79 7.86 -1.59
N TYR A 168 -3.67 7.30 -0.75
CA TYR A 168 -4.92 7.94 -0.33
C TYR A 168 -4.76 8.88 0.89
N SER A 169 -3.62 8.85 1.58
CA SER A 169 -3.35 9.68 2.75
C SER A 169 -2.96 11.12 2.37
N THR A 170 -3.89 11.82 1.72
CA THR A 170 -3.68 13.13 1.08
C THR A 170 -3.82 14.32 2.02
N ASP A 171 -4.25 14.11 3.26
CA ASP A 171 -4.44 15.20 4.22
C ASP A 171 -3.12 15.74 4.77
N TYR A 172 -3.07 17.07 4.91
CA TYR A 172 -2.00 17.75 5.61
C TYR A 172 -2.19 17.67 7.12
N GLU A 173 -1.14 17.21 7.82
CA GLU A 173 -1.06 17.19 9.29
C GLU A 173 0.04 18.12 9.80
N ASN A 174 1.27 17.84 9.37
CA ASN A 174 2.43 18.68 9.61
C ASN A 174 3.52 18.40 8.56
N LEU A 175 4.55 19.24 8.54
CA LEU A 175 5.61 19.16 7.54
C LEU A 175 6.50 17.91 7.68
N GLU A 176 6.76 17.43 8.88
CA GLU A 176 7.59 16.23 9.10
C GLU A 176 6.91 14.97 8.55
N ILE A 177 5.63 14.78 8.88
CA ILE A 177 4.80 13.69 8.34
C ILE A 177 4.70 13.79 6.83
N THR A 178 4.49 15.01 6.29
CA THR A 178 4.44 15.24 4.84
C THR A 178 5.73 14.78 4.16
N LYS A 179 6.90 15.21 4.66
CA LYS A 179 8.21 14.80 4.12
C LYS A 179 8.40 13.29 4.16
N LYS A 180 8.00 12.64 5.26
CA LYS A 180 8.05 11.19 5.40
C LYS A 180 7.17 10.49 4.36
N ARG A 181 5.92 10.92 4.20
CA ARG A 181 4.97 10.34 3.23
C ARG A 181 5.46 10.51 1.79
N VAL A 182 5.96 11.70 1.42
CA VAL A 182 6.51 11.96 0.09
C VAL A 182 7.75 11.09 -0.17
N LYS A 183 8.63 10.93 0.82
CA LYS A 183 9.78 10.03 0.71
C LYS A 183 9.35 8.57 0.52
N GLN A 184 8.42 8.07 1.33
CA GLN A 184 7.90 6.71 1.23
C GLN A 184 7.20 6.46 -0.12
N ALA A 185 6.47 7.44 -0.64
CA ALA A 185 5.90 7.34 -1.98
C ALA A 185 6.99 7.23 -3.05
N GLY A 186 8.08 7.99 -2.91
CA GLY A 186 9.28 7.85 -3.75
C GLY A 186 9.92 6.46 -3.66
N GLU A 187 9.97 5.85 -2.48
CA GLU A 187 10.46 4.47 -2.30
C GLU A 187 9.58 3.46 -3.05
N TYR A 188 8.25 3.54 -2.91
CA TYR A 188 7.32 2.66 -3.62
C TYR A 188 7.33 2.87 -5.14
N LEU A 189 7.52 4.10 -5.61
CA LEU A 189 7.66 4.39 -7.05
C LEU A 189 8.90 3.73 -7.67
N ASN A 190 9.92 3.46 -6.88
CA ASN A 190 11.16 2.80 -7.31
C ASN A 190 11.20 1.30 -7.00
N ASP A 191 10.15 0.74 -6.38
CA ASP A 191 10.07 -0.69 -6.10
C ASP A 191 9.87 -1.48 -7.41
N ASP A 192 10.76 -2.42 -7.70
CA ASP A 192 10.77 -3.19 -8.94
C ASP A 192 9.51 -4.02 -9.17
N LYS A 193 8.79 -4.37 -8.11
CA LYS A 193 7.53 -5.10 -8.18
C LYS A 193 6.37 -4.12 -8.38
N LEU A 194 6.37 -2.97 -7.71
CA LEU A 194 5.22 -2.04 -7.76
C LEU A 194 5.23 -1.08 -8.96
N LYS A 195 6.40 -0.72 -9.48
CA LYS A 195 6.59 0.34 -10.49
C LYS A 195 5.85 0.14 -11.82
N ASN A 196 5.40 -1.09 -12.11
CA ASN A 196 4.65 -1.37 -13.33
C ASN A 196 3.15 -1.15 -13.15
N CYS A 197 2.63 -1.12 -11.92
CA CYS A 197 1.20 -0.92 -11.68
C CYS A 197 0.79 0.54 -11.95
N VAL A 198 0.23 0.79 -13.13
CA VAL A 198 -0.01 2.14 -13.67
C VAL A 198 -0.89 2.98 -12.74
N ALA A 199 -2.00 2.41 -12.26
CA ALA A 199 -2.95 3.13 -11.41
C ALA A 199 -2.34 3.54 -10.06
N LEU A 200 -1.59 2.62 -9.43
CA LEU A 200 -0.90 2.89 -8.17
C LEU A 200 0.20 3.95 -8.36
N VAL A 201 1.05 3.77 -9.38
CA VAL A 201 2.14 4.71 -9.70
C VAL A 201 1.61 6.11 -9.97
N GLN A 202 0.52 6.23 -10.74
CA GLN A 202 -0.10 7.51 -11.00
C GLN A 202 -0.58 8.17 -9.70
N LYS A 203 -1.24 7.42 -8.82
CA LYS A 203 -1.72 7.95 -7.54
C LYS A 203 -0.59 8.34 -6.58
N LEU A 204 0.49 7.57 -6.53
CA LEU A 204 1.68 7.91 -5.74
C LEU A 204 2.37 9.17 -6.27
N LYS A 205 2.41 9.38 -7.59
CA LYS A 205 2.94 10.63 -8.20
C LYS A 205 2.09 11.85 -7.91
N GLU A 206 0.77 11.68 -7.78
CA GLU A 206 -0.16 12.76 -7.44
C GLU A 206 -0.09 13.16 -5.96
N LEU A 207 0.32 12.24 -5.07
CA LEU A 207 0.32 12.44 -3.62
C LEU A 207 0.96 13.76 -3.14
N PRO A 208 2.17 14.16 -3.60
CA PRO A 208 2.77 15.42 -3.16
C PRO A 208 1.90 16.64 -3.49
N SER A 209 1.33 16.69 -4.69
CA SER A 209 0.46 17.79 -5.11
C SER A 209 -0.88 17.79 -4.36
N ALA A 210 -1.42 16.62 -4.02
CA ALA A 210 -2.63 16.49 -3.23
C ALA A 210 -2.42 16.98 -1.78
N ILE A 211 -1.30 16.60 -1.15
CA ILE A 211 -0.94 17.10 0.19
C ILE A 211 -0.67 18.61 0.17
N GLN A 212 -0.02 19.13 -0.88
CA GLN A 212 0.18 20.57 -1.06
C GLN A 212 -1.16 21.32 -1.10
N ALA A 213 -2.13 20.82 -1.88
CA ALA A 213 -3.47 21.40 -1.95
C ALA A 213 -4.19 21.34 -0.59
N SER A 214 -4.07 20.23 0.14
CA SER A 214 -4.61 20.09 1.51
C SER A 214 -3.97 21.08 2.49
N HIS A 215 -2.64 21.28 2.42
CA HIS A 215 -1.94 22.27 3.24
C HIS A 215 -2.39 23.70 2.91
N LEU A 216 -2.58 24.05 1.63
CA LEU A 216 -3.12 25.36 1.25
C LEU A 216 -4.55 25.55 1.81
N ALA A 217 -5.40 24.52 1.74
CA ALA A 217 -6.73 24.56 2.33
C ALA A 217 -6.71 24.69 3.86
N TYR A 218 -5.72 24.10 4.53
CA TYR A 218 -5.46 24.31 5.96
C TYR A 218 -5.08 25.77 6.24
N LEU A 219 -4.20 26.38 5.45
CA LEU A 219 -3.86 27.81 5.60
C LEU A 219 -5.08 28.71 5.43
N LYS A 220 -5.86 28.51 4.37
CA LYS A 220 -7.08 29.30 4.10
C LYS A 220 -8.09 29.20 5.25
N ARG A 221 -8.27 28.02 5.85
CA ARG A 221 -9.15 27.82 7.01
C ARG A 221 -8.63 28.53 8.26
N ASN A 222 -7.34 28.40 8.56
CA ASN A 222 -6.75 29.05 9.74
C ASN A 222 -6.61 30.57 9.60
N SER A 223 -6.63 31.09 8.37
CA SER A 223 -6.58 32.53 8.10
C SER A 223 -7.92 33.24 8.31
N LYS A 224 -9.01 32.51 8.55
CA LYS A 224 -10.31 33.10 8.94
C LYS A 224 -10.29 33.39 10.44
N LEU A 225 -9.73 34.54 10.79
CA LEU A 225 -9.63 34.98 12.18
C LEU A 225 -10.91 35.70 12.63
N TYR A 226 -11.19 35.68 13.93
CA TYR A 226 -12.29 36.44 14.53
C TYR A 226 -11.76 37.29 15.67
N CYS A 227 -12.17 38.56 15.70
CA CYS A 227 -11.86 39.49 16.78
C CYS A 227 -13.13 39.88 17.53
N GLY A 228 -13.27 39.46 18.79
CA GLY A 228 -14.40 39.83 19.68
C GLY A 228 -14.33 41.27 20.20
N GLY A 229 -13.87 42.22 19.38
CA GLY A 229 -13.60 43.60 19.76
C GLY A 229 -12.27 43.79 20.50
N ILE A 230 -12.06 44.98 21.06
CA ILE A 230 -10.76 45.41 21.62
C ILE A 230 -10.19 44.46 22.69
N LYS A 231 -11.05 43.81 23.48
CA LYS A 231 -10.65 42.85 24.52
C LYS A 231 -10.06 41.55 23.91
N GLY A 232 -10.50 41.16 22.71
CA GLY A 232 -10.02 39.98 22.01
C GLY A 232 -8.83 40.23 21.07
N TYR A 233 -8.38 41.49 20.95
CA TYR A 233 -7.39 41.88 19.95
C TYR A 233 -6.02 41.24 20.17
N ASN A 234 -5.57 41.07 21.42
CA ASN A 234 -4.31 40.40 21.71
C ASN A 234 -4.29 38.93 21.24
N THR A 235 -5.43 38.24 21.39
CA THR A 235 -5.60 36.84 20.92
C THR A 235 -5.59 36.78 19.39
N TYR A 236 -6.37 37.66 18.75
CA TYR A 236 -6.38 37.82 17.30
C TYR A 236 -4.97 38.07 16.76
N LEU A 237 -4.24 39.01 17.35
CA LEU A 237 -2.90 39.37 16.93
C LEU A 237 -1.90 38.22 17.10
N SER A 238 -1.99 37.47 18.19
CA SER A 238 -1.14 36.30 18.41
C SER A 238 -1.37 35.23 17.34
N ALA A 239 -2.63 34.99 16.98
CA ALA A 239 -2.99 34.09 15.89
C ALA A 239 -2.49 34.58 14.53
N LEU A 240 -2.71 35.87 14.22
CA LEU A 240 -2.21 36.53 13.02
C LEU A 240 -0.69 36.40 12.88
N LYS A 241 0.07 36.74 13.93
CA LYS A 241 1.54 36.61 13.95
C LYS A 241 1.98 35.18 13.72
N ASN A 242 1.32 34.21 14.34
CA ASN A 242 1.64 32.80 14.13
C ASN A 242 1.42 32.38 12.67
N ILE A 243 0.35 32.85 12.02
CA ILE A 243 0.09 32.53 10.62
C ILE A 243 1.12 33.19 9.70
N LEU A 244 1.34 34.50 9.87
CA LEU A 244 2.24 35.28 9.02
C LEU A 244 3.71 34.88 9.15
N ASN A 245 4.17 34.57 10.37
CA ASN A 245 5.58 34.35 10.66
C ASN A 245 5.96 32.88 10.75
N ASN A 246 5.01 31.97 10.96
CA ASN A 246 5.30 30.53 11.09
C ASN A 246 4.60 29.72 9.99
N LYS A 247 3.26 29.79 9.88
CA LYS A 247 2.51 28.87 9.00
C LYS A 247 2.67 29.16 7.50
N ILE A 248 2.60 30.42 7.09
CA ILE A 248 2.88 30.78 5.68
C ILE A 248 4.35 30.49 5.33
N PRO A 249 5.35 30.90 6.13
CA PRO A 249 6.75 30.54 5.86
C PRO A 249 7.02 29.04 5.83
N GLU A 250 6.38 28.24 6.69
CA GLU A 250 6.47 26.76 6.66
C GLU A 250 6.03 26.21 5.31
N TYR A 251 4.88 26.64 4.79
CA TYR A 251 4.41 26.27 3.45
C TYR A 251 5.39 26.71 2.36
N VAL A 252 5.78 27.99 2.37
CA VAL A 252 6.65 28.58 1.35
C VAL A 252 8.03 27.93 1.33
N SER A 253 8.55 27.53 2.50
CA SER A 253 9.86 26.86 2.62
C SER A 253 9.90 25.50 1.92
N TYR A 254 8.75 24.83 1.80
CA TYR A 254 8.67 23.48 1.26
C TYR A 254 8.14 23.42 -0.16
N TYR A 255 7.13 24.25 -0.48
CA TYR A 255 6.48 24.26 -1.79
C TYR A 255 6.88 25.44 -2.69
N GLY A 256 7.58 26.44 -2.13
CA GLY A 256 7.83 27.71 -2.80
C GLY A 256 6.71 28.72 -2.58
N ASN A 257 6.95 29.95 -3.04
CA ASN A 257 5.98 31.03 -2.95
C ASN A 257 4.90 30.87 -4.02
N SER A 258 3.64 31.17 -3.69
CA SER A 258 2.52 31.12 -4.64
C SER A 258 1.63 32.37 -4.54
N ASP A 259 0.88 32.66 -5.60
CA ASP A 259 -0.07 33.78 -5.63
C ASP A 259 -1.11 33.66 -4.51
N GLU A 260 -1.57 32.44 -4.21
CA GLU A 260 -2.53 32.18 -3.14
C GLU A 260 -1.94 32.46 -1.76
N THR A 261 -0.68 32.10 -1.51
CA THR A 261 -0.03 32.43 -0.22
C THR A 261 0.23 33.93 -0.06
N ASN A 262 0.50 34.64 -1.16
CA ASN A 262 0.65 36.09 -1.16
C ASN A 262 -0.70 36.79 -0.96
N GLU A 263 -1.77 36.30 -1.58
CA GLU A 263 -3.14 36.76 -1.37
C GLU A 263 -3.57 36.59 0.09
N ILE A 264 -3.41 35.39 0.67
CA ILE A 264 -3.72 35.15 2.09
C ILE A 264 -2.96 36.14 2.99
N ARG A 265 -1.67 36.36 2.72
CA ARG A 265 -0.85 37.33 3.48
C ARG A 265 -1.42 38.74 3.38
N ARG A 266 -1.77 39.19 2.17
CA ARG A 266 -2.32 40.52 1.92
C ARG A 266 -3.67 40.70 2.62
N ASP A 267 -4.57 39.74 2.47
CA ASP A 267 -5.91 39.80 3.04
C ASP A 267 -5.87 39.85 4.58
N LEU A 268 -4.98 39.08 5.20
CA LEU A 268 -4.75 39.12 6.64
C LEU A 268 -4.25 40.47 7.15
N LEU A 269 -3.36 41.12 6.38
CA LEU A 269 -2.84 42.46 6.72
C LEU A 269 -3.91 43.55 6.53
N ASP A 270 -4.72 43.43 5.47
CA ASP A 270 -5.84 44.34 5.21
C ASP A 270 -6.94 44.22 6.28
N GLU A 271 -7.25 42.99 6.70
CA GLU A 271 -8.17 42.74 7.81
C GLU A 271 -7.66 43.35 9.12
N GLN A 272 -6.37 43.18 9.41
CA GLN A 272 -5.74 43.80 10.58
C GLN A 272 -5.88 45.33 10.56
N TYR A 273 -5.61 45.95 9.40
CA TYR A 273 -5.77 47.40 9.22
C TYR A 273 -7.23 47.84 9.43
N THR A 274 -8.17 47.13 8.80
CA THR A 274 -9.61 47.42 8.89
C THR A 274 -10.13 47.33 10.33
N LEU A 275 -9.69 46.33 11.09
CA LEU A 275 -10.03 46.18 12.51
C LEU A 275 -9.52 47.35 13.35
N LEU A 276 -8.25 47.71 13.19
CA LEU A 276 -7.67 48.85 13.90
C LEU A 276 -8.35 50.17 13.53
N ASN A 277 -8.60 50.41 12.24
CA ASN A 277 -9.32 51.58 11.76
C ASN A 277 -10.74 51.68 12.36
N SER A 278 -11.44 50.55 12.48
CA SER A 278 -12.76 50.49 13.12
C SER A 278 -12.68 50.83 14.60
N PHE A 279 -11.64 50.38 15.31
CA PHE A 279 -11.42 50.78 16.71
C PHE A 279 -11.14 52.27 16.83
N VAL A 280 -10.26 52.83 15.99
CA VAL A 280 -10.00 54.27 15.94
C VAL A 280 -11.30 55.06 15.74
N THR A 281 -12.08 54.67 14.73
CA THR A 281 -13.34 55.35 14.39
C THR A 281 -14.34 55.27 15.55
N TYR A 282 -14.47 54.11 16.20
CA TYR A 282 -15.32 53.96 17.38
C TYR A 282 -14.87 54.85 18.55
N VAL A 283 -13.56 54.95 18.79
CA VAL A 283 -12.99 55.83 19.82
C VAL A 283 -13.39 57.28 19.55
N LEU A 284 -13.11 57.77 18.34
CA LEU A 284 -13.40 59.14 17.93
C LEU A 284 -14.90 59.47 18.04
N ASN A 285 -15.76 58.55 17.59
CA ASN A 285 -17.22 58.77 17.60
C ASN A 285 -17.86 58.69 18.99
N LYS A 286 -17.44 57.74 19.84
CA LYS A 286 -18.10 57.50 21.13
C LYS A 286 -17.71 58.53 22.18
N TYR A 287 -16.46 58.98 22.14
CA TYR A 287 -15.92 59.73 23.26
C TYR A 287 -15.92 61.24 23.09
N ASN A 288 -16.23 61.78 21.91
CA ASN A 288 -16.39 63.22 21.60
C ASN A 288 -15.77 64.12 22.68
N PHE A 289 -14.44 64.05 22.77
CA PHE A 289 -13.70 64.26 24.01
C PHE A 289 -13.81 65.71 24.48
N ASN A 290 -14.77 65.99 25.37
CA ASN A 290 -14.90 67.28 26.05
C ASN A 290 -13.98 67.37 27.29
N ASP A 291 -13.27 66.29 27.65
CA ASP A 291 -12.32 66.21 28.77
C ASP A 291 -10.99 65.59 28.28
N TYR A 292 -9.93 66.39 28.34
CA TYR A 292 -8.59 66.10 27.84
C TYR A 292 -7.88 64.95 28.59
N ASN A 293 -8.19 64.70 29.87
CA ASN A 293 -7.49 63.68 30.65
C ASN A 293 -7.99 62.26 30.34
N ALA A 294 -9.31 62.07 30.25
CA ALA A 294 -9.91 60.79 29.83
C ALA A 294 -9.56 60.45 28.36
N TYR A 295 -9.38 61.48 27.55
CA TYR A 295 -8.84 61.41 26.19
C TYR A 295 -7.41 60.87 26.16
N SER A 296 -6.49 61.51 26.88
CA SER A 296 -5.06 61.21 26.87
C SER A 296 -4.74 59.76 27.26
N GLU A 297 -5.37 59.21 28.31
CA GLU A 297 -5.11 57.83 28.75
C GLU A 297 -5.62 56.77 27.75
N PHE A 298 -6.80 56.99 27.16
CA PHE A 298 -7.39 56.02 26.22
C PHE A 298 -6.73 56.09 24.84
N ASN A 299 -6.41 57.31 24.35
CA ASN A 299 -5.66 57.49 23.11
C ASN A 299 -4.23 56.98 23.23
N THR A 300 -3.56 57.13 24.37
CA THR A 300 -2.26 56.49 24.59
C THR A 300 -2.34 54.97 24.44
N LYS A 301 -3.42 54.35 24.93
CA LYS A 301 -3.63 52.91 24.78
C LYS A 301 -3.81 52.50 23.31
N VAL A 302 -4.70 53.17 22.56
CA VAL A 302 -4.96 52.88 21.14
C VAL A 302 -3.77 53.25 20.25
N TYR A 303 -3.10 54.35 20.52
CA TYR A 303 -1.87 54.77 19.85
C TYR A 303 -0.74 53.77 20.09
N ASN A 304 -0.61 53.24 21.31
CA ASN A 304 0.31 52.14 21.61
C ASN A 304 -0.08 50.87 20.85
N TYR A 305 -1.37 50.55 20.68
CA TYR A 305 -1.80 49.44 19.81
C TYR A 305 -1.39 49.68 18.35
N ILE A 306 -1.63 50.86 17.78
CA ILE A 306 -1.26 51.20 16.40
C ILE A 306 0.27 51.14 16.21
N SER A 307 1.02 51.77 17.11
CA SER A 307 2.50 51.83 17.05
C SER A 307 3.15 50.47 17.24
N THR A 308 2.61 49.63 18.13
CA THR A 308 3.18 48.32 18.43
C THR A 308 2.86 47.29 17.34
N TYR A 309 1.72 47.44 16.64
CA TYR A 309 1.16 46.31 15.88
C TYR A 309 1.00 46.51 14.37
N LEU A 310 1.13 47.72 13.81
CA LEU A 310 1.11 47.96 12.35
C LEU A 310 2.51 48.14 11.70
N GLY A 311 3.59 47.79 12.40
CA GLY A 311 4.96 47.87 11.86
C GLY A 311 5.36 49.31 11.49
N ASN A 312 6.19 49.52 10.48
CA ASN A 312 6.39 50.84 9.84
C ASN A 312 5.72 50.80 8.46
N SER A 313 4.44 51.19 8.41
CA SER A 313 3.64 51.21 7.18
C SER A 313 3.02 52.60 6.98
N ALA A 314 2.78 53.00 5.73
CA ALA A 314 2.07 54.25 5.44
C ALA A 314 0.67 54.28 6.09
N GLN A 315 0.03 53.12 6.16
CA GLN A 315 -1.22 52.85 6.87
C GLN A 315 -1.16 53.14 8.37
N LYS A 316 -0.05 52.84 9.05
CA LYS A 316 0.17 53.21 10.46
C LYS A 316 0.18 54.72 10.62
N GLU A 317 0.97 55.42 9.82
CA GLU A 317 1.12 56.87 9.93
C GLU A 317 -0.20 57.59 9.61
N GLU A 318 -0.99 57.06 8.67
CA GLU A 318 -2.35 57.50 8.39
C GLU A 318 -3.29 57.33 9.60
N LEU A 319 -3.32 56.14 10.22
CA LEU A 319 -4.17 55.88 11.38
C LEU A 319 -3.77 56.70 12.60
N LYS A 320 -2.46 56.89 12.83
CA LYS A 320 -1.96 57.78 13.87
C LYS A 320 -2.40 59.21 13.64
N LYS A 321 -2.22 59.72 12.42
CA LYS A 321 -2.62 61.07 12.05
C LYS A 321 -4.12 61.26 12.27
N ARG A 322 -4.96 60.33 11.84
CA ARG A 322 -6.41 60.38 12.10
C ARG A 322 -6.76 60.37 13.59
N LEU A 323 -6.01 59.62 14.41
CA LEU A 323 -6.21 59.60 15.86
C LEU A 323 -5.86 60.94 16.53
N ILE A 324 -4.87 61.66 15.99
CA ILE A 324 -4.40 62.96 16.47
C ILE A 324 -5.30 64.08 15.94
N ASP A 325 -5.64 64.07 14.66
CA ASP A 325 -6.44 65.10 13.99
C ASP A 325 -7.92 65.07 14.41
N GLY A 326 -8.48 63.88 14.67
CA GLY A 326 -9.89 63.75 15.08
C GLY A 326 -10.16 64.09 16.54
N SER A 327 -9.16 64.59 17.24
CA SER A 327 -9.06 64.49 18.69
C SER A 327 -9.24 65.80 19.43
N LEU A 328 -8.94 66.90 18.75
CA LEU A 328 -9.15 68.27 19.18
C LEU A 328 -9.40 69.07 17.91
N GLY A 329 -10.32 70.05 17.96
CA GLY A 329 -10.32 71.12 16.95
C GLY A 329 -8.90 71.66 16.80
N GLN A 330 -8.52 71.99 15.56
CA GLN A 330 -7.14 72.25 15.10
C GLN A 330 -6.32 73.29 15.90
N ASP A 331 -6.88 73.92 16.92
CA ASP A 331 -6.34 75.15 17.53
C ASP A 331 -5.53 74.93 18.82
N GLU A 332 -5.53 73.75 19.45
CA GLU A 332 -4.84 73.55 20.74
C GLU A 332 -3.51 72.79 20.68
N PHE A 333 -3.10 72.24 19.53
CA PHE A 333 -1.85 71.46 19.41
C PHE A 333 -0.66 72.23 18.80
N TYR A 334 -0.86 73.47 18.34
CA TYR A 334 0.16 74.29 17.69
C TYR A 334 0.58 75.55 18.48
N ASN A 335 0.18 75.68 19.75
CA ASN A 335 0.66 76.75 20.63
C ASN A 335 1.50 76.23 21.79
#